data_AF-A0A965M6D5-F1
#
_entry.id   AF-A0A965M6D5-F1
#
_cell.length_a   1.000
_cell.length_b   1.000
_cell.length_c   1.000
_cell.angle_alpha   90.00
_cell.angle_beta   90.00
_cell.angle_gamma   90.00
#
_symmetry.space_group_name_H-M   'P 1'
#
loop_
_entity.id
_entity.type
_entity.pdbx_description
1 polymer ?
#
loop_
_entity_poly.entity_id
_entity_poly.type
_entity_poly.pdbx_seq_one_letter_code
_entity_poly.pdbx_strand_id
1 'polypeptide(L)'
;MTAKALGAVFGKAAVSNPEYVGRGLDLLDNKGYSYQKLLLTAIDIILGPGASPESIVDLIYQNVFGSAPSVADRTSFVDALKSGQVTVASLAELAAENPANLANIDLVGLQSKGLSYIPCPGC
;
A
#
# COMPACT_ATOMS: atom_id res chain seq x y z
N MET A 1 7.88 1.66 -6.80
CA MET A 1 6.43 1.89 -6.56
C MET A 1 5.79 0.62 -6.03
N THR A 2 5.86 -0.50 -6.75
CA THR A 2 5.25 -1.78 -6.33
C THR A 2 5.64 -2.25 -4.92
N ALA A 3 6.93 -2.32 -4.58
CA ALA A 3 7.37 -2.74 -3.24
C ALA A 3 6.80 -1.84 -2.12
N LYS A 4 6.73 -0.52 -2.36
CA LYS A 4 6.19 0.43 -1.39
C LYS A 4 4.69 0.23 -1.16
N ALA A 5 3.93 0.06 -2.25
CA ALA A 5 2.50 -0.22 -2.19
C ALA A 5 2.21 -1.55 -1.49
N LEU A 6 2.94 -2.60 -1.82
CA LEU A 6 2.84 -3.91 -1.15
C LEU A 6 3.15 -3.78 0.34
N GLY A 7 4.24 -3.10 0.70
CA GLY A 7 4.61 -2.87 2.10
C GLY A 7 3.51 -2.19 2.90
N ALA A 8 2.91 -1.13 2.35
CA ALA A 8 1.90 -0.35 3.07
C ALA A 8 0.53 -1.04 3.16
N VAL A 9 0.13 -1.81 2.13
CA VAL A 9 -1.24 -2.36 2.04
C VAL A 9 -1.31 -3.86 2.35
N PHE A 10 -0.32 -4.63 1.91
CA PHE A 10 -0.24 -6.08 2.13
C PHE A 10 0.74 -6.45 3.26
N GLY A 11 1.51 -5.49 3.76
CA GLY A 11 2.56 -5.69 4.75
C GLY A 11 3.90 -6.08 4.14
N LYS A 12 5.00 -5.88 4.89
CA LYS A 12 6.38 -6.08 4.41
C LYS A 12 6.66 -7.47 3.84
N ALA A 13 6.00 -8.53 4.36
CA ALA A 13 6.19 -9.89 3.88
C ALA A 13 5.75 -10.08 2.42
N ALA A 14 4.78 -9.30 1.96
CA ALA A 14 4.27 -9.35 0.59
C ALA A 14 5.31 -8.90 -0.44
N VAL A 15 6.29 -8.09 -0.04
CA VAL A 15 7.37 -7.63 -0.92
C VAL A 15 8.28 -8.78 -1.35
N SER A 16 8.36 -9.85 -0.55
CA SER A 16 9.10 -11.06 -0.89
C SER A 16 8.29 -12.07 -1.73
N ASN A 17 7.02 -11.79 -2.03
CA ASN A 17 6.20 -12.64 -2.89
C ASN A 17 6.37 -12.22 -4.37
N PRO A 18 7.08 -13.01 -5.20
CA PRO A 18 7.40 -12.61 -6.56
C PRO A 18 6.16 -12.53 -7.48
N GLU A 19 5.07 -13.24 -7.17
CA GLU A 19 3.82 -13.12 -7.93
C GLU A 19 3.14 -11.79 -7.66
N TYR A 20 3.11 -11.33 -6.41
CA TYR A 20 2.52 -10.05 -6.03
C TYR A 20 3.30 -8.89 -6.60
N VAL A 21 4.63 -8.98 -6.56
CA VAL A 21 5.50 -8.00 -7.23
C VAL A 21 5.22 -8.00 -8.73
N GLY A 22 5.16 -9.18 -9.35
CA GLY A 22 4.89 -9.32 -10.78
C GLY A 22 3.58 -8.67 -11.23
N ARG A 23 2.48 -8.91 -10.49
CA ARG A 23 1.18 -8.28 -10.76
C ARG A 23 1.21 -6.77 -10.60
N GLY A 24 1.86 -6.28 -9.54
CA GLY A 24 1.97 -4.84 -9.33
C GLY A 24 2.81 -4.13 -10.39
N LEU A 25 3.86 -4.79 -10.90
CA LEU A 25 4.65 -4.28 -12.03
C LEU A 25 3.83 -4.28 -13.33
N ASP A 26 3.11 -5.35 -13.66
CA ASP A 26 2.27 -5.41 -14.86
C ASP A 26 1.20 -4.31 -14.88
N LEU A 27 0.57 -4.06 -13.73
CA LEU A 27 -0.42 -2.99 -13.58
C LEU A 27 0.17 -1.60 -13.91
N LEU A 28 1.39 -1.32 -13.47
CA LEU A 28 2.06 -0.04 -13.73
C LEU A 28 2.60 0.03 -15.16
N ASP A 29 3.37 -0.97 -15.58
CA ASP A 29 4.19 -0.89 -16.78
C ASP A 29 3.41 -1.22 -18.05
N ASN A 30 2.47 -2.17 -17.99
CA ASN A 30 1.73 -2.64 -19.16
C ASN A 30 0.28 -2.12 -19.20
N LYS A 31 -0.39 -2.02 -18.05
CA LYS A 31 -1.78 -1.53 -17.98
C LYS A 31 -1.92 -0.03 -17.78
N GLY A 32 -0.80 0.68 -17.58
CA GLY A 32 -0.77 2.14 -17.44
C GLY A 32 -1.50 2.63 -16.19
N TYR A 33 -1.52 1.85 -15.11
CA TYR A 33 -2.10 2.32 -13.85
C TYR A 33 -1.25 3.47 -13.29
N SER A 34 -1.92 4.51 -12.78
CA SER A 34 -1.24 5.45 -11.90
C SER A 34 -0.91 4.79 -10.56
N TYR A 35 0.05 5.36 -9.84
CA TYR A 35 0.44 4.84 -8.53
C TYR A 35 -0.73 4.84 -7.52
N GLN A 36 -1.52 5.92 -7.51
CA GLN A 36 -2.73 6.04 -6.70
C GLN A 36 -3.79 5.00 -7.08
N LYS A 37 -3.96 4.69 -8.38
CA LYS A 37 -4.88 3.64 -8.82
C LYS A 37 -4.40 2.25 -8.38
N LEU A 38 -3.10 1.98 -8.44
CA LEU A 38 -2.52 0.74 -7.91
C LEU A 38 -2.80 0.60 -6.40
N LEU A 39 -2.58 1.66 -5.62
CA LEU A 39 -2.80 1.67 -4.17
C LEU A 39 -4.28 1.47 -3.81
N LEU A 40 -5.19 2.12 -4.52
CA LEU A 40 -6.63 1.90 -4.32
C LEU A 40 -7.02 0.46 -4.65
N THR A 41 -6.53 -0.08 -5.77
CA THR A 41 -6.76 -1.48 -6.16
C THR A 41 -6.22 -2.45 -5.11
N ALA A 42 -5.05 -2.15 -4.55
CA ALA A 42 -4.46 -2.93 -3.46
C ALA A 42 -5.35 -2.95 -2.21
N ILE A 43 -5.92 -1.80 -1.83
CA ILE A 43 -6.85 -1.69 -0.69
C ILE A 43 -8.13 -2.49 -0.97
N ASP A 44 -8.70 -2.36 -2.17
CA ASP A 44 -9.91 -3.09 -2.56
C ASP A 44 -9.70 -4.61 -2.57
N ILE A 45 -8.50 -5.09 -2.89
CA ILE A 45 -8.17 -6.52 -2.82
C ILE A 45 -8.18 -7.03 -1.37
N ILE A 46 -7.67 -6.24 -0.42
CA ILE A 46 -7.52 -6.67 0.98
C ILE A 46 -8.80 -6.50 1.79
N LEU A 47 -9.49 -5.37 1.63
CA LEU A 47 -10.65 -5.01 2.45
C LEU A 47 -11.98 -5.15 1.71
N GLY A 48 -11.93 -5.35 0.39
CA GLY A 48 -13.10 -5.28 -0.48
C GLY A 48 -13.44 -3.85 -0.90
N PRO A 49 -14.19 -3.70 -2.01
CA PRO A 49 -14.62 -2.39 -2.48
C PRO A 49 -15.56 -1.72 -1.47
N GLY A 50 -15.35 -0.43 -1.21
CA GLY A 50 -16.19 0.34 -0.29
C GLY A 50 -15.91 0.07 1.20
N ALA A 51 -14.71 -0.42 1.53
CA ALA A 51 -14.25 -0.58 2.91
C ALA A 51 -14.43 0.70 3.74
N SER A 52 -14.73 0.53 5.03
CA SER A 52 -14.92 1.68 5.92
C SER A 52 -13.61 2.47 6.12
N PRO A 53 -13.69 3.81 6.27
CA PRO A 53 -12.51 4.63 6.60
C PRO A 53 -11.73 4.09 7.80
N GLU A 54 -12.45 3.61 8.81
CA GLU A 54 -11.92 2.95 9.99
C GLU A 54 -11.02 1.76 9.64
N SER A 55 -11.52 0.83 8.80
CA SER A 55 -10.77 -0.37 8.42
C SER A 55 -9.54 -0.04 7.59
N ILE A 56 -9.63 1.00 6.75
CA ILE A 56 -8.52 1.46 5.92
C ILE A 56 -7.39 2.03 6.79
N VAL A 57 -7.74 2.89 7.76
CA VAL A 57 -6.74 3.47 8.68
C VAL A 57 -6.10 2.38 9.53
N ASP A 58 -6.90 1.46 10.08
CA ASP A 58 -6.40 0.36 10.91
C ASP A 58 -5.44 -0.56 10.12
N LEU A 59 -5.79 -0.91 8.87
CA LEU A 59 -4.94 -1.71 7.99
C LEU A 59 -3.58 -1.03 7.74
N ILE A 60 -3.60 0.24 7.34
CA ILE A 60 -2.38 1.00 7.04
C ILE A 60 -1.48 1.06 8.27
N TYR A 61 -2.04 1.37 9.44
CA TYR A 61 -1.27 1.45 10.67
C TYR A 61 -0.65 0.12 11.06
N GLN A 62 -1.42 -0.96 10.96
CA GLN A 62 -0.92 -2.30 11.28
C GLN A 62 0.25 -2.71 10.38
N ASN A 63 0.23 -2.33 9.10
CA ASN A 63 1.29 -2.68 8.15
C ASN A 63 2.53 -1.78 8.26
N VAL A 64 2.32 -0.47 8.44
CA VAL A 64 3.41 0.52 8.45
C VAL A 64 4.08 0.61 9.82
N PHE A 65 3.29 0.56 10.90
CA PHE A 65 3.80 0.75 12.27
C PHE A 65 3.78 -0.54 13.10
N GLY A 66 3.10 -1.59 12.64
CA GLY A 66 3.02 -2.86 13.38
C GLY A 66 2.02 -2.83 14.54
N SER A 67 1.27 -1.73 14.71
CA SER A 67 0.31 -1.54 15.79
C SER A 67 -0.93 -0.80 15.30
N ALA A 68 -2.01 -0.89 16.08
CA ALA A 68 -3.19 -0.07 15.87
C ALA A 68 -2.86 1.44 16.02
N PRO A 69 -3.60 2.33 15.33
CA PRO A 69 -3.49 3.77 15.53
C PRO A 69 -3.90 4.18 16.94
N SER A 70 -3.38 5.33 17.41
CA SER A 70 -3.94 5.98 18.60
C SER A 70 -5.38 6.43 18.31
N VAL A 71 -6.20 6.61 19.36
CA VAL A 71 -7.57 7.09 19.21
C VAL A 71 -7.61 8.45 18.49
N ALA A 72 -6.68 9.35 18.83
CA ALA A 72 -6.61 10.69 18.24
C ALA A 72 -6.24 10.64 16.75
N ASP A 73 -5.24 9.84 16.37
CA ASP A 73 -4.84 9.71 14.98
C ASP A 73 -5.94 9.06 14.14
N ARG A 74 -6.55 8.01 14.69
CA ARG A 74 -7.62 7.29 14.02
C ARG A 74 -8.80 8.20 13.73
N THR A 75 -9.27 8.96 14.72
CA THR A 75 -10.33 9.96 14.54
C THR A 75 -9.95 10.97 13.46
N SER A 76 -8.73 11.52 13.54
CA SER A 76 -8.26 12.54 12.60
C SER A 76 -8.27 12.06 11.14
N PHE A 77 -7.72 10.88 10.86
CA PHE A 77 -7.70 10.34 9.50
C PHE A 77 -9.09 9.87 9.02
N VAL A 78 -9.90 9.28 9.90
CA VAL A 78 -11.27 8.87 9.57
C VAL A 78 -12.12 10.08 9.19
N ASP A 79 -12.04 11.18 9.95
CA ASP A 79 -12.80 12.39 9.65
C ASP A 79 -12.33 13.06 8.35
N ALA A 80 -11.03 13.04 8.08
CA ALA A 80 -10.46 13.52 6.81
C ALA A 80 -10.94 12.69 5.59
N LEU A 81 -11.08 11.37 5.76
CA LEU A 81 -11.64 10.48 4.72
C LEU A 81 -13.14 10.71 4.53
N LYS A 82 -13.91 10.83 5.63
CA LYS A 82 -15.36 11.05 5.59
C LYS A 82 -15.75 12.40 4.99
N SER A 83 -14.95 13.43 5.25
CA SER A 83 -15.15 14.77 4.68
C SER A 83 -14.67 14.87 3.21
N GLY A 84 -13.95 13.87 2.70
CA GLY A 84 -13.36 13.90 1.36
C GLY A 84 -12.15 14.83 1.23
N GLN A 85 -11.66 15.41 2.34
CA GLN A 85 -10.44 16.21 2.35
C GLN A 85 -9.22 15.37 1.95
N VAL A 86 -9.22 14.10 2.37
CA VAL A 86 -8.22 13.10 1.99
C VAL A 86 -8.92 11.96 1.28
N THR A 87 -8.34 11.49 0.18
CA THR A 87 -8.83 10.29 -0.52
C THR A 87 -8.15 9.04 0.04
N VAL A 88 -8.78 7.88 -0.11
CA VAL A 88 -8.18 6.59 0.24
C VAL A 88 -6.85 6.38 -0.48
N ALA A 89 -6.80 6.71 -1.77
CA ALA A 89 -5.59 6.57 -2.57
C ALA A 89 -4.45 7.47 -2.08
N SER A 90 -4.74 8.73 -1.74
CA SER A 90 -3.73 9.67 -1.22
C SER A 90 -3.25 9.31 0.18
N LEU A 91 -4.13 8.75 1.04
CA LEU A 91 -3.73 8.23 2.35
C LEU A 91 -2.81 7.00 2.20
N ALA A 92 -3.17 6.07 1.31
CA ALA A 92 -2.35 4.91 1.02
C ALA A 92 -1.00 5.29 0.39
N GLU A 93 -0.96 6.36 -0.41
CA GLU A 93 0.28 6.90 -0.97
C GLU A 93 1.18 7.50 0.11
N LEU A 94 0.61 8.29 1.03
CA LEU A 94 1.32 8.81 2.19
C LEU A 94 1.91 7.68 3.04
N ALA A 95 1.15 6.60 3.25
CA ALA A 95 1.61 5.40 3.95
C ALA A 95 2.74 4.69 3.19
N ALA A 96 2.62 4.56 1.87
CA ALA A 96 3.61 3.89 1.03
C ALA A 96 4.94 4.65 0.97
N GLU A 97 4.91 5.98 1.03
CA GLU A 97 6.07 6.85 1.08
C GLU A 97 6.59 7.10 2.52
N ASN A 98 5.89 6.61 3.54
CA ASN A 98 6.27 6.82 4.94
C ASN A 98 7.64 6.17 5.24
N PRO A 99 8.58 6.89 5.91
CA PRO A 99 9.88 6.34 6.26
C PRO A 99 9.85 5.00 7.01
N ALA A 100 8.84 4.78 7.87
CA ALA A 100 8.66 3.50 8.56
C ALA A 100 8.36 2.37 7.58
N ASN A 101 7.51 2.59 6.59
CA ASN A 101 7.25 1.63 5.52
C ASN A 101 8.52 1.35 4.70
N LEU A 102 9.23 2.41 4.29
CA LEU A 102 10.45 2.28 3.49
C LEU A 102 11.54 1.48 4.22
N ALA A 103 11.65 1.68 5.54
CA ALA A 103 12.55 0.90 6.39
C ALA A 103 12.07 -0.55 6.55
N ASN A 104 10.77 -0.78 6.79
CA ASN A 104 10.20 -2.12 6.96
C ASN A 104 10.42 -3.03 5.75
N ILE A 105 10.41 -2.47 4.54
CA ILE A 105 10.62 -3.22 3.30
C ILE A 105 12.10 -3.28 2.87
N ASP A 106 13.02 -2.72 3.65
CA ASP A 106 14.44 -2.57 3.30
C ASP A 106 14.62 -1.97 1.89
N LEU A 107 13.99 -0.80 1.64
CA LEU A 107 14.00 -0.21 0.29
C LEU A 107 15.43 0.02 -0.23
N VAL A 108 16.37 0.39 0.63
CA VAL A 108 17.78 0.60 0.27
C VAL A 108 18.42 -0.72 -0.18
N GLY A 109 18.18 -1.82 0.55
CA GLY A 109 18.63 -3.14 0.15
C GLY A 109 18.01 -3.60 -1.17
N LEU A 110 16.71 -3.35 -1.37
CA LEU A 110 16.01 -3.65 -2.61
C LEU A 110 16.54 -2.85 -3.80
N GLN A 111 16.89 -1.58 -3.61
CA GLN A 111 17.52 -0.75 -4.65
C GLN A 111 18.89 -1.30 -5.07
N SER A 112 19.62 -1.92 -4.14
CA SER A 112 20.95 -2.48 -4.40
C SER A 112 20.91 -3.88 -5.02
N LYS A 113 19.98 -4.73 -4.57
CA LYS A 113 19.90 -6.15 -4.96
C LYS A 113 18.90 -6.42 -6.09
N GLY A 114 18.01 -5.46 -6.35
CA GLY A 114 16.83 -5.67 -7.16
C GLY A 114 15.68 -6.32 -6.37
N LEU A 115 14.51 -6.31 -6.99
CA LEU A 115 13.29 -6.91 -6.45
C LEU A 115 12.91 -8.09 -7.34
N SER A 116 12.89 -9.30 -6.76
CA SER A 116 12.53 -10.52 -7.48
C SER A 116 11.05 -10.51 -7.84
N TYR A 117 10.71 -10.92 -9.07
CA TYR A 117 9.33 -10.99 -9.54
C TYR A 117 9.13 -12.10 -10.58
N ILE A 118 7.90 -12.61 -10.68
CA ILE A 118 7.46 -13.48 -11.76
C ILE A 118 6.64 -12.61 -12.72
N PRO A 119 7.05 -12.44 -13.99
CA PRO A 119 6.25 -11.71 -14.97
C PRO A 119 4.83 -12.27 -15.06
N CYS A 120 3.84 -11.39 -15.06
CA CYS A 120 2.43 -11.75 -15.06
C CYS A 120 1.70 -11.13 -16.27
N PRO A 121 2.06 -11.49 -17.51
CA PRO A 121 1.44 -10.91 -18.70
C PRO A 121 -0.02 -11.36 -18.81
N GLY A 122 -0.96 -10.42 -18.69
CA GLY A 122 -2.41 -10.70 -18.84
C GLY A 122 -3.14 -11.09 -17.55
N CYS A 123 -2.41 -11.10 -16.42
CA CYS A 123 -2.98 -10.73 -15.13
C CYS A 123 -3.40 -9.27 -15.20
#